data_AF-A0A2I1HNU9-F1
#
_entry.id   AF-A0A2I1HNU9-F1
#
_cell.length_a   1.000
_cell.length_b   1.000
_cell.length_c   1.000
_cell.angle_alpha   90.00
_cell.angle_beta   90.00
_cell.angle_gamma   90.00
#
_symmetry.space_group_name_H-M   'P 1'
#
loop_
_entity.id
_entity.type
_entity.pdbx_description
1 polymer ?
#
loop_
_entity_poly.entity_id
_entity_poly.type
_entity_poly.pdbx_seq_one_letter_code
_entity_poly.pdbx_strand_id
1 'polypeptide(L)'
;MSTNKQKEMEKLITSIIKQELYQEINSSLFWSIIIDETTFIFNEKHLAIVSKYFLHNILILRYIRLIELEDRTPDITYITHN
;
A
#
# COMPACT_ATOMS: atom_id res chain seq x y z
N MET A 1 -31.10 -3.33 4.34
CA MET A 1 -30.68 -4.03 5.58
C MET A 1 -29.61 -5.11 5.35
N SER A 2 -29.37 -5.62 4.13
CA SER A 2 -28.32 -6.63 3.84
C SER A 2 -26.90 -6.06 3.66
N THR A 3 -26.78 -4.78 3.28
CA THR A 3 -25.50 -4.13 2.94
C THR A 3 -24.54 -3.94 4.12
N ASN A 4 -25.04 -3.76 5.34
CA ASN A 4 -24.16 -3.62 6.52
C ASN A 4 -23.54 -4.94 6.94
N LYS A 5 -24.29 -6.05 6.95
CA LYS A 5 -23.73 -7.37 7.29
C LYS A 5 -22.65 -7.81 6.30
N GLN A 6 -22.86 -7.51 5.02
CA GLN A 6 -21.85 -7.77 3.99
C GLN A 6 -20.58 -6.95 4.22
N LYS A 7 -20.69 -5.64 4.45
CA LYS A 7 -19.54 -4.78 4.75
C LYS A 7 -18.78 -5.22 6.01
N GLU A 8 -19.49 -5.63 7.05
CA GLU A 8 -18.85 -6.13 8.28
C GLU A 8 -18.12 -7.47 8.04
N MET A 9 -18.69 -8.36 7.23
CA MET A 9 -18.02 -9.59 6.82
C MET A 9 -16.76 -9.31 5.98
N GLU A 10 -16.84 -8.39 5.01
CA GLU A 10 -15.70 -7.98 4.18
C GLU A 10 -14.56 -7.40 5.04
N LYS A 11 -14.89 -6.56 6.04
CA LYS A 11 -13.91 -6.03 7.00
C LYS A 11 -13.25 -7.14 7.81
N LEU A 12 -14.04 -8.10 8.31
CA LEU A 12 -13.53 -9.22 9.10
C LEU A 12 -12.56 -10.08 8.28
N ILE A 13 -12.97 -10.47 7.06
CA ILE A 13 -12.12 -11.23 6.12
C ILE A 13 -10.84 -10.46 5.82
N THR A 14 -10.96 -9.16 5.51
CA THR A 14 -9.79 -8.31 5.25
C THR A 14 -8.84 -8.24 6.45
N SER A 15 -9.38 -8.17 7.66
CA SER A 15 -8.57 -8.15 8.89
C SER A 15 -7.81 -9.45 9.10
N ILE A 16 -8.47 -10.60 8.89
CA ILE A 16 -7.85 -11.92 9.01
C ILE A 16 -6.70 -12.06 8.00
N ILE A 17 -6.95 -11.71 6.72
CA ILE A 17 -5.93 -11.77 5.67
C ILE A 17 -4.72 -10.87 6.01
N LYS A 18 -4.97 -9.64 6.49
CA LYS A 18 -3.89 -8.73 6.90
C LYS A 18 -3.07 -9.28 8.07
N GLN A 19 -3.74 -9.90 9.05
CA GLN A 19 -3.07 -10.49 10.21
C GLN A 19 -2.19 -11.68 9.81
N GLU A 20 -2.72 -12.62 9.03
CA GLU A 20 -1.96 -13.77 8.53
C GLU A 20 -0.76 -13.32 7.69
N LEU A 21 -0.96 -12.34 6.81
CA LEU A 21 0.14 -11.80 6.02
C LEU A 21 1.22 -11.14 6.88
N TYR A 22 0.82 -10.39 7.90
CA TYR A 22 1.77 -9.78 8.83
C TYR A 22 2.57 -10.85 9.58
N GLN A 23 1.92 -11.92 10.04
CA GLN A 23 2.59 -13.04 10.70
C GLN A 23 3.55 -13.77 9.76
N GLU A 24 3.15 -14.00 8.50
CA GLU A 24 4.01 -14.59 7.47
C GLU A 24 5.29 -13.76 7.27
N ILE A 25 5.17 -12.45 7.03
CA ILE A 25 6.32 -11.56 6.84
C ILE A 25 7.21 -11.55 8.09
N ASN A 26 6.60 -11.44 9.26
CA ASN A 26 7.32 -11.33 10.53
C ASN A 26 7.92 -12.66 11.01
N SER A 27 7.50 -13.80 10.44
CA SER A 27 8.13 -15.09 10.66
C SER A 27 9.51 -15.19 9.99
N SER A 28 9.79 -14.32 9.02
CA SER A 28 11.08 -14.23 8.38
C SER A 28 12.08 -13.49 9.27
N LEU A 29 13.25 -14.09 9.50
CA LEU A 29 14.39 -13.45 10.18
C LEU A 29 14.86 -12.19 9.44
N PHE A 30 14.66 -12.12 8.13
CA PHE A 30 15.08 -11.00 7.29
C PHE A 30 13.92 -10.56 6.40
N TRP A 31 13.28 -9.45 6.79
CA TRP A 31 12.26 -8.79 5.99
C TRP A 31 12.59 -7.31 5.83
N SER A 32 12.06 -6.72 4.75
CA SER A 32 12.19 -5.31 4.41
C SER A 32 10.96 -4.87 3.62
N ILE A 33 10.78 -3.56 3.48
CA ILE A 33 9.74 -2.95 2.66
C ILE A 33 10.41 -2.19 1.52
N ILE A 34 9.95 -2.40 0.31
CA ILE A 34 10.27 -1.58 -0.86
C ILE A 34 9.18 -0.53 -0.99
N ILE A 35 9.59 0.72 -1.08
CA ILE A 35 8.73 1.88 -1.33
C ILE A 35 9.26 2.51 -2.61
N ASP A 36 8.41 2.58 -3.63
CA ASP A 36 8.80 3.04 -4.96
C ASP A 36 7.75 3.99 -5.55
N GLU A 37 8.19 5.06 -6.21
CA GLU A 37 7.31 5.92 -7.00
C GLU A 37 7.09 5.27 -8.36
N THR A 38 5.84 4.92 -8.66
CA THR A 38 5.44 4.33 -9.93
C THR A 38 4.44 5.24 -10.62
N THR A 39 4.51 5.31 -11.93
CA THR A 39 3.61 6.12 -12.75
C THR A 39 2.78 5.17 -13.60
N PHE A 40 1.46 5.26 -13.50
CA PHE A 40 0.58 4.53 -14.42
C PHE A 40 0.73 5.07 -15.84
N ILE A 41 0.33 4.26 -16.83
CA ILE A 41 0.41 4.63 -18.26
C ILE A 41 -0.30 5.97 -18.55
N PHE A 42 -1.25 6.38 -17.71
CA PHE A 42 -1.99 7.64 -17.78
C PHE A 42 -1.41 8.78 -16.92
N ASN A 43 -0.12 8.72 -16.57
CA ASN A 43 0.61 9.74 -15.80
C ASN A 43 0.17 9.96 -14.35
N GLU A 44 -0.66 9.09 -13.79
CA GLU A 44 -1.01 9.14 -12.38
C GLU A 44 0.15 8.60 -11.53
N LYS A 45 0.71 9.47 -10.68
CA LYS A 45 1.79 9.11 -9.77
C LYS A 45 1.25 8.33 -8.58
N HIS A 46 1.97 7.29 -8.22
CA HIS A 46 1.59 6.41 -7.13
C HIS A 46 2.82 5.97 -6.34
N LEU A 47 2.61 5.63 -5.07
CA LEU A 47 3.57 4.98 -4.22
C LEU A 47 3.23 3.50 -4.11
N ALA A 48 4.08 2.63 -4.66
CA ALA A 48 3.97 1.19 -4.51
C ALA A 48 4.68 0.74 -3.23
N ILE A 49 3.98 -0.04 -2.41
CA ILE A 49 4.49 -0.65 -1.19
C ILE A 49 4.52 -2.16 -1.38
N VAL A 50 5.72 -2.74 -1.28
CA VAL A 50 5.96 -4.17 -1.48
C VAL A 50 6.74 -4.71 -0.27
N SER A 51 6.28 -5.80 0.34
CA SER A 51 7.12 -6.53 1.31
C SER A 51 8.10 -7.44 0.59
N LYS A 52 9.31 -7.50 1.13
CA LYS A 52 10.40 -8.37 0.67
C LYS A 52 10.89 -9.18 1.85
N TYR A 53 10.71 -10.50 1.82
CA TYR A 53 11.09 -11.40 2.91
C TYR A 53 11.49 -12.76 2.37
N PHE A 54 12.20 -13.54 3.19
CA PHE A 54 12.56 -14.92 2.87
C PHE A 54 11.65 -15.92 3.58
N LEU A 55 11.13 -16.89 2.85
CA LEU A 55 10.38 -18.02 3.40
C LEU A 55 10.98 -19.31 2.84
N HIS A 56 11.49 -20.18 3.70
CA HIS A 56 12.16 -21.44 3.28
C HIS A 56 13.23 -21.25 2.20
N ASN A 57 14.08 -20.22 2.34
CA ASN A 57 15.13 -19.82 1.37
C ASN A 57 14.61 -19.33 0.01
N ILE A 58 13.32 -19.03 -0.11
CA ILE A 58 12.73 -18.41 -1.29
C ILE A 58 12.52 -16.92 -1.00
N LEU A 59 12.99 -16.06 -1.89
CA LEU A 59 12.69 -14.63 -1.85
C LEU A 59 11.24 -14.41 -2.29
N ILE A 60 10.43 -13.82 -1.41
CA ILE A 60 9.06 -13.43 -1.71
C ILE A 60 9.00 -11.91 -1.81
N LEU A 61 8.46 -11.43 -2.94
CA LEU A 61 8.03 -10.05 -3.13
C LEU A 61 6.51 -10.04 -3.17
N ARG A 62 5.89 -9.40 -2.18
CA ARG A 62 4.44 -9.31 -2.12
C ARG A 62 3.99 -7.87 -2.16
N TYR A 63 3.23 -7.54 -3.19
CA TYR A 63 2.55 -6.26 -3.26
C TYR A 63 1.55 -6.12 -2.10
N ILE A 64 1.67 -5.03 -1.34
CA ILE A 64 0.78 -4.71 -0.22
C ILE A 64 -0.26 -3.71 -0.66
N ARG A 65 0.19 -2.59 -1.22
CA ARG A 65 -0.69 -1.46 -1.55
C ARG A 65 -0.05 -0.51 -2.56
N LEU A 66 -0.91 0.15 -3.32
CA LEU A 66 -0.60 1.30 -4.13
C LEU A 66 -1.36 2.49 -3.54
N ILE A 67 -0.66 3.60 -3.33
CA ILE A 67 -1.23 4.83 -2.80
C ILE A 67 -1.10 5.87 -3.90
N GLU A 68 -2.22 6.41 -4.37
CA GLU A 68 -2.21 7.54 -5.29
C GLU A 68 -1.54 8.73 -4.62
N LEU A 69 -0.57 9.32 -5.31
CA LEU A 69 0.06 10.57 -4.91
C LEU A 69 -0.74 11.67 -5.58
N GLU A 70 -1.65 12.30 -4.82
CA GLU A 70 -2.30 13.52 -5.31
C GLU A 70 -1.22 14.52 -5.73
N ASP A 71 -1.32 15.00 -6.97
CA ASP A 71 -0.52 16.12 -7.44
C ASP A 71 -0.87 17.32 -6.56
N ARG A 72 -0.03 17.58 -5.55
CA ARG A 72 -0.03 18.88 -4.89
C ARG A 72 0.42 19.88 -5.94
N THR A 73 -0.53 20.45 -6.68
CA THR A 73 -0.30 21.76 -7.28
C THR A 73 0.08 22.69 -6.12
N PRO A 74 1.30 23.25 -6.10
CA PRO A 74 1.56 24.32 -5.16
C PRO A 74 0.53 25.41 -5.47
N ASP A 75 -0.20 25.88 -4.46
CA ASP A 75 -0.88 27.17 -4.56
C ASP A 75 0.21 28.22 -4.77
N ILE A 76 0.56 28.46 -6.04
CA ILE A 76 1.40 29.58 -6.44
C ILE A 76 0.50 30.81 -6.39
N THR A 77 0.12 31.22 -5.18
CA THR A 77 -0.38 32.56 -4.95
C THR A 77 0.79 33.48 -5.20
N TYR A 78 0.83 34.11 -6.38
CA TYR A 78 1.75 35.20 -6.66
C TYR A 78 1.57 36.27 -5.58
N ILE A 79 2.50 36.35 -4.63
CA ILE A 79 2.59 37.50 -3.73
C ILE A 79 3.19 38.63 -4.57
N THR A 80 2.34 39.31 -5.35
CA THR A 80 2.70 40.60 -5.94
C THR A 80 2.92 41.59 -4.80
N HIS A 81 4.18 41.93 -4.55
CA HIS A 81 4.54 43.07 -3.73
C HIS A 81 4.34 44.32 -4.58
N ASN A 82 3.34 45.13 -4.20
CA ASN A 82 3.25 46.55 -4.54
C ASN A 82 3.29 47.34 -3.23
#